data_AF-U1PE60-F1
#
_entry.id   AF-U1PE60-F1
#
_cell.length_a   1.000
_cell.length_b   1.000
_cell.length_c   1.000
_cell.angle_alpha   90.00
_cell.angle_beta   90.00
_cell.angle_gamma   90.00
#
_symmetry.space_group_name_H-M   'P 1'
#
loop_
_entity.id
_entity.type
_entity.pdbx_description
1 polymer ?
#
loop_
_entity_poly.entity_id
_entity_poly.type
_entity_poly.pdbx_seq_one_letter_code
_entity_poly.pdbx_strand_id
1 'polypeptide(L)'
;MTDAEDILDDSPAEFDSSFAYALHGEMRRLLVVTVLGTVLYPFGLQILSERGEIYLPVLDLLFGLALTVVGAAFLFGGIVAVLFKTIVDANTVAGQTTDEGSEKK
;
A
#
# COMPACT_ATOMS: atom_id res chain seq x y z
N MET A 1 -9.17 -28.13 -22.66
CA MET A 1 -8.17 -27.14 -22.19
C MET A 1 -9.00 -25.96 -21.74
N THR A 2 -9.08 -25.74 -20.43
CA THR A 2 -9.80 -24.61 -19.87
C THR A 2 -8.98 -23.38 -20.20
N ASP A 3 -9.44 -22.58 -21.15
CA ASP A 3 -8.76 -21.36 -21.56
C ASP A 3 -8.69 -20.43 -20.35
N ALA A 4 -7.52 -19.85 -20.10
CA ALA A 4 -7.33 -18.91 -19.00
C ALA A 4 -8.27 -17.68 -19.11
N GLU A 5 -8.85 -17.45 -20.29
CA GLU A 5 -9.86 -16.44 -20.57
C GLU A 5 -11.23 -16.78 -19.94
N ASP A 6 -11.61 -18.05 -19.82
CA ASP A 6 -12.91 -18.48 -19.25
C ASP A 6 -12.97 -18.28 -17.72
N ILE A 7 -11.80 -18.31 -17.05
CA ILE A 7 -11.65 -18.05 -15.61
C ILE A 7 -11.67 -16.53 -15.31
N LEU A 8 -11.32 -15.69 -16.30
CA LEU A 8 -11.35 -14.24 -16.17
C LEU A 8 -12.74 -13.66 -16.46
N ASP A 9 -13.54 -14.32 -17.30
CA ASP A 9 -14.89 -13.89 -17.67
C ASP A 9 -15.91 -14.17 -16.55
N ASP A 10 -15.71 -15.23 -15.74
CA ASP A 10 -16.55 -15.58 -14.58
C ASP A 10 -15.97 -15.05 -13.24
N SER A 11 -15.05 -14.08 -13.30
CA SER A 11 -14.42 -13.51 -12.10
C SER A 11 -15.36 -12.51 -11.41
N PRO A 12 -15.84 -12.78 -10.17
CA PRO A 12 -16.67 -11.85 -9.40
C PRO A 12 -15.89 -10.62 -8.91
N ALA A 13 -14.63 -10.46 -9.31
CA ALA A 13 -13.82 -9.27 -9.04
C ALA A 13 -14.19 -8.14 -10.03
N GLU A 14 -15.43 -7.68 -9.97
CA GLU A 14 -15.79 -6.41 -10.60
C GLU A 14 -14.84 -5.32 -10.06
N PHE A 15 -14.25 -4.52 -10.95
CA PHE A 15 -13.37 -3.41 -10.59
C PHE A 15 -13.96 -2.53 -9.47
N ASP A 16 -15.28 -2.40 -9.44
CA ASP A 16 -16.04 -1.65 -8.44
C ASP A 16 -15.94 -2.23 -7.03
N SER A 17 -15.86 -3.56 -6.89
CA SER A 17 -15.62 -4.26 -5.62
C SER A 17 -14.21 -4.00 -5.09
N SER A 18 -13.22 -3.94 -6.00
CA SER A 18 -11.83 -3.62 -5.65
C SER A 18 -11.69 -2.17 -5.18
N PHE A 19 -12.41 -1.23 -5.80
CA PHE A 19 -12.48 0.16 -5.32
C PHE A 19 -13.25 0.27 -4.00
N ALA A 20 -14.37 -0.43 -3.83
CA ALA A 20 -15.13 -0.43 -2.58
C ALA A 20 -14.32 -0.98 -1.40
N TYR A 21 -13.53 -2.03 -1.65
CA TYR A 21 -12.60 -2.61 -0.68
C TYR A 21 -11.41 -1.68 -0.39
N ALA A 22 -10.85 -1.02 -1.41
CA ALA A 22 -9.82 0.00 -1.23
C ALA A 22 -10.35 1.25 -0.47
N LEU A 23 -11.65 1.54 -0.59
CA LEU A 23 -12.33 2.65 0.10
C LEU A 23 -12.75 2.30 1.53
N HIS A 24 -12.61 1.03 1.93
CA HIS A 24 -12.86 0.58 3.30
C HIS A 24 -11.96 1.36 4.28
N GLY A 25 -12.48 1.70 5.46
CA GLY A 25 -11.86 2.70 6.34
C GLY A 25 -10.42 2.36 6.78
N GLU A 26 -10.10 1.07 6.84
CA GLU A 26 -8.78 0.56 7.21
C GLU A 26 -7.79 0.61 6.03
N MET A 27 -8.18 0.12 4.85
CA MET A 27 -7.38 0.22 3.61
C MET A 27 -7.15 1.66 3.20
N ARG A 28 -8.14 2.55 3.37
CA ARG A 28 -8.00 3.98 3.09
C ARG A 28 -6.88 4.62 3.93
N ARG A 29 -6.77 4.27 5.22
CA ARG A 29 -5.72 4.82 6.09
C ARG A 29 -4.34 4.34 5.64
N LEU A 30 -4.21 3.05 5.32
CA LEU A 30 -2.96 2.49 4.81
C LEU A 30 -2.56 3.13 3.48
N LEU A 31 -3.51 3.29 2.56
CA LEU A 31 -3.27 3.93 1.27
C LEU A 31 -2.84 5.39 1.46
N VAL A 32 -3.49 6.14 2.35
CA VAL A 32 -3.08 7.52 2.69
C VAL A 32 -1.66 7.56 3.24
N VAL A 33 -1.27 6.65 4.14
CA VAL A 33 0.10 6.58 4.67
C VAL A 33 1.10 6.28 3.56
N THR A 34 0.80 5.33 2.69
CA THR A 34 1.65 4.96 1.56
C THR A 34 1.81 6.12 0.57
N VAL A 35 0.71 6.80 0.23
CA VAL A 35 0.70 7.98 -0.65
C VAL A 35 1.47 9.14 -0.04
N LEU A 36 1.31 9.34 1.27
CA LEU A 36 2.08 10.36 1.98
C LEU A 36 3.58 10.03 1.95
N GLY A 37 3.94 8.75 2.11
CA GLY A 37 5.31 8.26 1.97
C GLY A 37 5.90 8.49 0.57
N THR A 38 5.15 8.19 -0.50
CA THR A 38 5.58 8.42 -1.89
C THR A 38 5.78 9.89 -2.23
N VAL A 39 5.12 10.82 -1.53
CA VAL A 39 5.35 12.26 -1.71
C VAL A 39 6.48 12.76 -0.81
N LEU A 40 6.47 12.38 0.47
CA LEU A 40 7.45 12.86 1.45
C LEU A 40 8.87 12.37 1.17
N TYR A 41 9.03 11.12 0.73
CA TYR A 41 10.34 10.54 0.44
C TYR A 41 11.12 11.28 -0.66
N PRO A 42 10.60 11.46 -1.89
CA PRO A 42 11.30 12.20 -2.93
C PRO A 42 11.46 13.68 -2.58
N PHE A 43 10.51 14.27 -1.85
CA PHE A 43 10.63 15.66 -1.41
C PHE A 43 11.76 15.85 -0.38
N GLY A 44 11.91 14.93 0.58
CA GLY A 44 13.04 14.91 1.50
C GLY A 44 14.38 14.72 0.77
N LEU A 45 14.43 13.83 -0.22
CA LEU A 45 15.61 13.61 -1.06
C LEU A 45 15.95 14.83 -1.92
N GLN A 46 14.96 15.51 -2.49
CA GLN A 46 15.15 16.71 -3.28
C GLN A 46 15.78 17.82 -2.43
N ILE A 47 15.25 18.02 -1.21
CA ILE A 47 15.83 18.95 -0.23
C ILE A 47 17.28 18.58 0.08
N LEU A 48 17.64 17.29 0.14
CA LEU A 48 19.02 16.85 0.35
C LEU A 48 19.91 17.03 -0.90
N SER A 49 19.36 16.79 -2.08
CA SER A 49 20.09 16.77 -3.36
C SER A 49 20.38 18.17 -3.91
N GLU A 50 19.44 19.12 -3.77
CA GLU A 50 19.62 20.52 -4.17
C GLU A 50 20.64 21.27 -3.27
N ARG A 51 21.11 20.62 -2.20
CA ARG A 51 22.00 21.21 -1.18
C ARG A 51 23.48 20.89 -1.34
N GLY A 52 23.86 20.17 -2.40
CA GLY A 52 25.26 19.83 -2.65
C GLY A 52 26.22 21.02 -2.87
N GLU A 53 25.72 22.24 -3.10
CA GLU A 53 26.56 23.33 -3.62
C GLU A 53 26.79 24.52 -2.67
N ILE A 54 26.03 24.70 -1.59
CA ILE A 54 26.13 25.92 -0.77
C ILE A 54 26.06 25.60 0.73
N TYR A 55 27.08 26.02 1.48
CA TYR A 55 27.17 25.92 2.94
C TYR A 55 25.89 26.47 3.60
N LEU A 56 25.07 25.57 4.13
CA LEU A 56 23.80 25.88 4.78
C LEU A 56 23.75 25.32 6.21
N PRO A 57 22.96 25.95 7.11
CA PRO A 57 22.94 25.66 8.53
C PRO A 57 22.53 24.21 8.83
N VAL A 58 23.15 23.61 9.85
CA VAL A 58 22.94 22.23 10.31
C VAL A 58 21.45 21.86 10.47
N LEU A 59 20.61 22.83 10.83
CA LEU A 59 19.17 22.67 11.01
C LEU A 59 18.45 22.20 9.73
N ASP A 60 18.85 22.75 8.59
CA ASP A 60 18.27 22.42 7.30
C ASP A 60 18.61 20.98 6.94
N LEU A 61 19.89 20.58 7.06
CA LEU A 61 20.34 19.21 6.80
C LEU A 61 19.57 18.20 7.64
N LEU A 62 19.41 18.47 8.94
CA LEU A 62 18.64 17.63 9.84
C LEU A 62 17.18 17.52 9.41
N PHE A 63 16.58 18.63 8.95
CA PHE A 63 15.20 18.63 8.48
C PHE A 63 15.01 17.77 7.22
N GLY A 64 15.88 17.93 6.21
CA GLY A 64 15.84 17.13 4.98
C GLY A 64 16.05 15.64 5.25
N LEU A 65 17.01 15.30 6.13
CA LEU A 65 17.27 13.92 6.54
C LEU A 65 16.07 13.32 7.28
N ALA A 66 15.53 14.04 8.27
CA ALA A 66 14.36 13.59 9.03
C ALA A 66 13.16 13.35 8.09
N LEU A 67 12.90 14.26 7.16
CA LEU A 67 11.81 14.13 6.20
C LEU A 67 12.00 12.93 5.27
N THR A 68 13.24 12.70 4.81
CA THR A 68 13.58 11.54 3.98
C THR A 68 13.37 10.24 4.74
N VAL A 69 13.83 10.16 5.99
CA VAL A 69 13.70 8.96 6.83
C VAL A 69 12.23 8.68 7.15
N VAL A 70 11.46 9.70 7.52
CA VAL A 70 10.02 9.57 7.79
C VAL A 70 9.26 9.17 6.53
N GLY A 71 9.55 9.82 5.40
CA GLY A 71 8.96 9.47 4.11
C GLY A 71 9.26 8.03 3.69
N ALA A 72 10.51 7.59 3.86
CA ALA A 72 10.93 6.21 3.59
C ALA A 72 10.19 5.21 4.50
N ALA A 73 10.07 5.51 5.80
CA ALA A 73 9.37 4.67 6.75
C ALA A 73 7.87 4.54 6.41
N PHE A 74 7.22 5.64 6.02
CA PHE A 74 5.82 5.63 5.60
C PHE A 74 5.60 4.91 4.28
N LEU A 75 6.51 5.07 3.31
CA LEU A 75 6.43 4.38 2.03
C LEU A 75 6.61 2.87 2.22
N PHE A 76 7.69 2.47 2.89
CA PHE A 76 8.00 1.06 3.09
C PHE A 76 6.97 0.39 4.01
N GLY A 77 6.66 1.01 5.14
CA GLY A 77 5.66 0.51 6.09
C GLY A 77 4.26 0.46 5.47
N GLY A 78 3.89 1.47 4.69
CA GLY A 78 2.62 1.52 3.97
C GLY A 78 2.49 0.39 2.94
N ILE A 79 3.50 0.17 2.10
CA ILE A 79 3.52 -0.94 1.11
C ILE A 79 3.39 -2.30 1.82
N VAL A 80 4.21 -2.53 2.85
CA VAL A 80 4.19 -3.80 3.60
C VAL A 80 2.84 -4.03 4.26
N ALA A 81 2.26 -3.00 4.88
CA ALA A 81 0.97 -3.11 5.55
C ALA A 81 -0.18 -3.35 4.57
N VAL A 82 -0.19 -2.68 3.40
CA VAL A 82 -1.18 -2.93 2.35
C VAL A 82 -1.09 -4.37 1.86
N LEU A 83 0.11 -4.84 1.52
CA LEU A 83 0.31 -6.22 1.05
C LEU A 83 -0.14 -7.24 2.09
N PHE A 84 0.26 -7.05 3.34
CA PHE A 84 -0.12 -7.96 4.43
C PHE A 84 -1.64 -7.99 4.62
N LYS A 85 -2.30 -6.83 4.61
CA LYS A 85 -3.76 -6.74 4.76
C LYS A 85 -4.48 -7.46 3.62
N THR A 86 -4.02 -7.29 2.38
CA THR A 86 -4.60 -8.00 1.22
C THR A 86 -4.49 -9.51 1.37
N ILE A 87 -3.34 -10.02 1.84
CA ILE A 87 -3.14 -11.47 2.04
C ILE A 87 -4.04 -12.00 3.18
N VAL A 88 -4.11 -11.28 4.30
CA VAL A 88 -4.94 -11.67 5.44
C VAL A 88 -6.41 -11.73 5.07
N ASP A 89 -6.91 -10.72 4.34
CA ASP A 89 -8.31 -10.68 3.94
C ASP A 89 -8.60 -11.76 2.89
N ALA A 90 -7.70 -12.03 1.94
CA ALA A 90 -7.84 -13.14 1.00
C ALA A 90 -7.91 -14.50 1.70
N ASN A 91 -7.04 -14.73 2.70
CA ASN A 91 -7.07 -15.96 3.50
C ASN A 91 -8.36 -16.08 4.34
N THR A 92 -8.89 -14.96 4.83
CA THR A 92 -10.15 -14.94 5.59
C THR A 92 -11.32 -15.36 4.72
N VAL A 93 -11.42 -14.81 3.50
CA VAL A 93 -12.46 -15.17 2.53
C VAL A 93 -12.35 -16.64 2.13
N ALA A 94 -11.13 -17.12 1.83
CA ALA A 94 -10.92 -18.53 1.48
C ALA A 94 -11.32 -19.50 2.62
N GLY A 95 -11.05 -19.12 3.87
CA GLY A 95 -11.49 -19.88 5.04
C GLY A 95 -13.01 -19.97 5.14
N GLN A 96 -13.72 -18.85 4.97
CA GLN A 96 -15.19 -18.81 5.01
C GLN A 96 -15.83 -19.69 3.93
N THR A 97 -15.30 -19.67 2.71
CA THR A 97 -15.80 -20.54 1.62
C THR A 97 -15.55 -22.03 1.86
N THR A 98 -14.56 -22.38 2.68
CA THR A 98 -14.25 -23.77 3.01
C THR A 98 -15.21 -24.34 4.07
N ASP A 99 -15.63 -23.52 5.04
CA ASP A 99 -16.58 -23.92 6.09
C ASP A 99 -18.03 -24.05 5.55
N GLU A 100 -18.49 -23.16 4.67
CA GLU A 100 -19.83 -23.23 4.07
C GLU A 100 -20.03 -24.48 3.18
N GLY A 101 -18.96 -25.04 2.62
CA GLY A 101 -18.99 -26.29 1.86
C GLY A 101 -19.16 -27.54 2.73
N SER A 102 -18.91 -27.44 4.04
CA SER A 102 -19.01 -28.54 5.00
C SER A 102 -20.43 -28.69 5.57
N GLU A 103 -21.20 -27.59 5.65
CA GLU A 103 -22.57 -27.60 6.21
C GLU A 103 -23.64 -28.09 5.20
N LYS A 104 -23.28 -28.24 3.92
CA LYS A 104 -24.16 -28.78 2.86
C LYS A 104 -23.96 -30.27 2.55
N LYS A 105 -23.33 -31.05 3.43
CA LYS A 105 -23.18 -32.50 3.26
C LYS A 105 -23.88 -33.33 4.33
#